data_AF-A0A0F9L2S3-F1
#
_entry.id   AF-A0A0F9L2S3-F1
#
_cell.length_a   1.000
_cell.length_b   1.000
_cell.length_c   1.000
_cell.angle_alpha   90.00
_cell.angle_beta   90.00
_cell.angle_gamma   90.00
#
_symmetry.space_group_name_H-M   'P 1'
#
loop_
_entity.id
_entity.type
_entity.pdbx_description
1 polymer ?
#
loop_
_entity_poly.entity_id
_entity_poly.type
_entity_poly.pdbx_seq_one_letter_code
_entity_poly.pdbx_strand_id
1 'polypeptide(L)'
;MNVWIKLTRKRVRCRYCEQLIEVGEFQVVCSYFMKLKHSDKTWTKVMHFHAKDPYCWIDSGILEVGMRPYAENRGRRPDALSDTDKLCRQQILRRRASVMQRIGCEMIGGGRPEKLVHLTQLLEKQVVEIERYGGVPKSWQ
;
A
#
# COMPACT_ATOMS: atom_id res chain seq x y z
N MET A 1 13.17 10.05 3.82
CA MET A 1 12.98 10.95 4.98
C MET A 1 13.72 10.31 6.12
N ASN A 2 14.60 11.06 6.78
CA ASN A 2 15.43 10.55 7.86
C ASN A 2 14.95 11.20 9.17
N VAL A 3 14.82 10.39 10.23
CA VAL A 3 14.41 10.85 11.55
C VAL A 3 15.39 10.31 12.58
N TRP A 4 15.91 11.16 13.45
CA TRP A 4 16.82 10.75 14.51
C TRP A 4 16.72 11.67 15.73
N ILE A 5 17.13 11.17 16.88
CA ILE A 5 17.18 11.92 18.14
C ILE A 5 18.63 12.30 18.42
N LYS A 6 18.86 13.54 18.86
CA LYS A 6 20.20 13.97 19.28
C LYS A 6 20.14 15.03 20.39
N LEU A 7 21.26 15.20 21.08
CA LEU A 7 21.44 16.31 22.03
C LEU A 7 21.55 17.66 21.30
N THR A 8 20.88 18.67 21.84
CA THR A 8 20.85 20.03 21.30
C THR A 8 22.10 20.80 21.71
N ARG A 9 22.94 21.12 20.72
CA ARG A 9 24.18 21.89 20.94
C ARG A 9 24.02 23.41 20.82
N LYS A 10 22.91 23.86 20.25
CA LYS A 10 22.55 25.27 20.06
C LYS A 10 21.04 25.41 20.15
N ARG A 11 20.55 26.56 20.64
CA ARG A 11 19.10 26.83 20.66
C ARG A 11 18.52 26.69 19.26
N VAL A 12 17.44 25.94 19.15
CA VAL A 12 16.70 25.75 17.89
C VAL A 12 15.22 25.91 18.15
N ARG A 13 14.48 26.38 17.15
CA ARG A 13 13.03 26.52 17.25
C ARG A 13 12.34 25.21 16.89
N CYS A 14 11.43 24.73 17.73
CA CYS A 14 10.55 23.62 17.43
C CYS A 14 9.63 23.99 16.27
N ARG A 15 9.49 23.09 15.28
CA ARG A 15 8.69 23.34 14.09
C ARG A 15 7.18 23.34 14.38
N TYR A 16 6.75 22.62 15.42
CA TYR A 16 5.35 22.42 15.75
C TYR A 16 4.80 23.54 16.65
N CYS A 17 5.36 23.71 17.85
CA CYS A 17 4.87 24.69 18.84
C CYS A 17 5.59 26.04 18.77
N GLU A 18 6.59 26.20 17.89
CA GLU A 18 7.40 27.42 17.73
C GLU A 18 8.23 27.86 18.95
N GLN A 19 8.17 27.11 20.05
CA GLN A 19 9.01 27.33 21.24
C GLN A 19 10.46 26.89 21.00
N LEU A 20 11.37 27.41 21.81
CA LEU A 20 12.78 27.03 21.75
C LEU A 20 13.03 25.67 22.39
N ILE A 21 13.97 24.92 21.82
CA ILE A 21 14.61 23.75 22.41
C ILE A 21 15.94 24.24 22.96
N GLU A 22 16.14 24.08 24.26
CA GLU A 22 17.30 24.62 24.96
C GLU A 22 18.56 23.77 24.74
N VAL A 23 19.72 24.37 24.99
CA VAL A 23 21.00 23.65 24.91
C VAL A 23 21.05 22.58 25.99
N GLY A 24 21.48 21.38 25.63
CA GLY A 24 21.48 20.22 26.53
C GLY A 24 20.19 19.40 26.54
N GLU A 25 19.13 19.85 25.88
CA GLU A 25 17.91 19.05 25.72
C GLU A 25 18.02 18.08 24.53
N PHE A 26 17.32 16.95 24.59
CA PHE A 26 17.15 16.09 23.42
C PHE A 26 16.12 16.68 22.46
N GLN A 27 16.42 16.59 21.16
CA GLN A 27 15.53 16.99 20.08
C GLN A 27 15.37 15.86 19.06
N VAL A 28 14.21 15.83 18.41
CA VAL A 28 13.97 15.02 17.21
C VAL A 28 14.29 15.87 15.99
N VAL A 29 15.11 15.35 15.09
CA VAL A 29 15.44 15.98 13.82
C VAL A 29 14.83 15.16 12.69
N CYS A 30 14.04 15.83 11.85
CA CYS A 30 13.48 15.25 10.64
C CYS A 30 14.11 15.92 9.42
N SER A 31 14.63 15.14 8.48
CA SER A 31 15.11 15.66 7.19
C SER A 31 14.45 14.99 6.00
N TYR A 32 14.17 15.78 4.98
CA TYR A 32 13.67 15.29 3.70
C TYR A 32 14.21 16.13 2.55
N PHE A 33 14.34 15.50 1.40
CA PHE A 33 14.76 16.17 0.17
C PHE A 33 13.56 16.87 -0.46
N MET A 34 13.75 18.14 -0.79
CA MET A 34 12.83 18.92 -1.61
C MET A 34 13.44 19.11 -2.99
N LYS A 35 12.65 18.86 -4.04
CA LYS A 35 12.99 19.27 -5.41
C LYS A 35 12.40 20.65 -5.69
N LEU A 36 13.17 21.50 -6.33
CA LEU A 36 12.64 22.76 -6.87
C LEU A 36 11.72 22.45 -8.05
N LYS A 37 10.61 23.18 -8.15
CA LYS A 37 9.71 23.06 -9.30
C LYS A 37 10.51 23.51 -10.53
N HIS A 38 10.64 22.63 -11.53
CA HIS A 38 11.42 22.86 -12.76
C HIS A 38 12.96 22.91 -12.61
N SER A 39 13.54 22.25 -11.61
CA SER A 39 14.99 22.06 -11.53
C SER A 39 15.35 20.69 -10.97
N ASP A 40 16.44 20.11 -11.47
CA ASP A 40 17.02 18.88 -10.92
C ASP A 40 17.75 19.09 -9.59
N LYS A 41 17.85 20.35 -9.14
CA LYS A 41 18.45 20.67 -7.86
C LYS A 41 17.56 20.20 -6.70
N THR A 42 18.12 19.32 -5.88
CA THR A 42 17.56 18.89 -4.61
C THR A 42 18.22 19.65 -3.46
N TRP A 43 17.42 20.07 -2.49
CA TRP A 43 17.95 20.57 -1.22
C TRP A 43 17.32 19.82 -0.05
N THR A 44 18.07 19.70 1.04
CA THR A 44 17.60 19.01 2.23
C THR A 44 16.93 20.02 3.16
N LYS A 45 15.63 19.85 3.40
CA LYS A 45 14.94 20.58 4.46
C LYS A 45 15.05 19.81 5.76
N VAL A 46 15.46 20.52 6.82
CA VAL A 46 15.62 19.98 8.16
C VAL A 46 14.64 20.67 9.11
N MET A 47 13.99 19.89 9.95
CA MET A 47 13.03 20.35 10.96
C MET A 47 13.42 19.79 12.32
N HIS A 48 13.15 20.56 13.37
CA HIS A 48 13.51 20.26 14.75
C HIS A 48 12.25 20.21 15.61
N PHE A 49 12.15 19.24 16.52
CA PHE A 49 11.00 19.07 17.41
C PHE A 49 11.45 18.69 18.82
N HIS A 50 10.66 19.04 19.84
CA HIS A 50 10.88 18.57 21.20
C HIS A 50 10.81 17.04 21.26
N ALA A 51 11.77 16.42 21.95
CA ALA A 51 11.81 14.97 22.21
C ALA A 51 11.27 14.60 23.60
N LYS A 52 10.63 15.54 24.30
CA LYS A 52 10.02 15.39 25.62
C LYS A 52 8.54 15.73 25.55
N ASP A 53 7.79 15.33 26.56
CA ASP A 53 6.37 15.66 26.69
C ASP A 53 6.14 17.18 26.75
N PRO A 54 5.22 17.76 25.93
CA PRO A 54 4.46 17.09 24.86
C PRO A 54 5.34 16.77 23.65
N TYR A 55 5.31 15.50 23.22
CA TYR A 55 6.13 14.98 22.12
C TYR A 55 5.71 15.59 20.77
N CYS A 56 6.13 16.83 20.53
CA CYS A 56 5.71 17.69 19.43
C CYS A 56 5.80 17.06 18.04
N TRP A 57 6.73 16.12 17.83
CA TRP A 57 6.87 15.41 16.56
C TRP A 57 5.76 14.38 16.32
N ILE A 58 5.23 13.76 17.39
CA ILE A 58 4.09 12.83 17.34
C ILE A 58 2.82 13.62 17.08
N ASP A 59 2.58 14.69 17.84
CA ASP A 59 1.37 15.52 17.70
C ASP A 59 1.27 16.12 16.30
N SER A 60 2.38 16.66 15.79
CA SER A 60 2.47 17.13 14.40
C SER A 60 2.18 16.02 13.39
N GLY A 61 2.61 14.79 13.66
CA GLY A 61 2.35 13.64 12.81
C GLY A 61 0.86 13.25 12.80
N ILE A 62 0.21 13.22 13.96
CA ILE A 62 -1.21 12.93 14.10
C ILE A 62 -2.04 13.95 13.33
N LEU A 63 -1.74 15.25 13.49
CA LEU A 63 -2.43 16.32 12.77
C LEU A 63 -2.23 16.22 11.26
N GLU A 64 -1.01 15.96 10.80
CA GLU A 64 -0.72 15.84 9.37
C GLU A 64 -1.43 14.63 8.75
N VAL A 65 -1.54 13.51 9.48
CA VAL A 65 -2.32 12.34 9.05
C VAL A 65 -3.81 12.68 9.00
N GLY A 66 -4.35 13.41 9.98
CA GLY A 66 -5.75 13.81 10.02
C GLY A 66 -6.14 14.82 8.91
N MET A 67 -5.24 15.74 8.55
CA MET A 67 -5.49 16.74 7.50
C MET A 67 -5.36 16.18 6.08
N ARG A 68 -4.73 15.03 5.91
CA ARG A 68 -4.55 14.40 4.60
C ARG A 68 -5.66 13.37 4.37
N PRO A 69 -6.68 13.65 3.55
CA PRO A 69 -7.56 12.61 3.03
C PRO A 69 -6.78 11.79 2.01
N TYR A 70 -5.86 10.94 2.46
CA TYR A 70 -5.13 10.04 1.56
C TYR A 70 -5.72 8.63 1.64
N ALA A 71 -6.40 8.24 0.57
CA ALA A 71 -6.47 6.86 0.15
C ALA A 71 -5.04 6.38 -0.13
N GLU A 72 -4.68 5.22 0.42
CA GLU A 72 -3.36 4.62 0.27
C GLU A 72 -3.07 4.30 -1.21
N ASN A 73 -2.29 5.14 -1.87
CA ASN A 73 -1.90 4.98 -3.28
C ASN A 73 -0.57 4.23 -3.46
N ARG A 74 -0.08 3.53 -2.42
CA ARG A 74 1.16 2.72 -2.53
C ARG A 74 0.91 1.52 -3.45
N GLY A 75 1.33 1.65 -4.70
CA GLY A 75 1.51 0.54 -5.64
C GLY A 75 0.25 -0.05 -6.27
N ARG A 76 -0.95 0.28 -5.78
CA ARG A 76 -2.19 -0.08 -6.46
C ARG A 76 -2.62 1.08 -7.33
N ARG A 77 -2.49 0.91 -8.65
CA ARG A 77 -3.24 1.75 -9.59
C ARG A 77 -4.71 1.69 -9.17
N PRO A 78 -5.46 2.81 -9.17
CA PRO A 78 -6.90 2.74 -8.95
C PRO A 78 -7.45 1.67 -9.90
N ASP A 79 -8.15 0.68 -9.32
CA ASP A 79 -8.72 -0.40 -10.11
C ASP A 79 -9.62 0.25 -11.16
N ALA A 80 -9.32 0.01 -12.44
CA ALA A 80 -10.09 0.54 -13.57
C ALA A 80 -11.52 -0.03 -13.63
N LEU A 81 -11.85 -0.97 -12.74
CA LEU A 81 -13.12 -1.68 -12.69
C LEU A 81 -14.08 -0.98 -11.74
N SER A 82 -15.33 -0.89 -12.18
CA SER A 82 -16.44 -0.54 -11.31
C SER A 82 -16.59 -1.56 -10.17
N ASP A 83 -17.22 -1.17 -9.06
CA ASP A 83 -17.42 -2.09 -7.93
C ASP A 83 -18.32 -3.28 -8.31
N THR A 84 -19.24 -3.09 -9.25
CA THR A 84 -20.03 -4.16 -9.86
C THR A 84 -19.16 -5.14 -10.63
N ASP A 85 -18.21 -4.66 -11.43
CA ASP A 85 -17.30 -5.53 -12.19
C ASP A 85 -16.32 -6.26 -11.28
N LYS A 86 -15.86 -5.61 -10.19
CA LYS A 86 -15.03 -6.26 -9.17
C LYS A 86 -15.76 -7.42 -8.51
N LEU A 87 -17.03 -7.24 -8.17
CA LEU A 87 -17.86 -8.29 -7.59
C LEU A 87 -17.99 -9.49 -8.55
N CYS A 88 -18.34 -9.22 -9.82
CA CYS A 88 -18.45 -10.25 -10.86
C CYS A 88 -17.12 -10.99 -11.04
N ARG A 89 -16.01 -10.25 -11.14
CA ARG A 89 -14.66 -10.81 -11.22
C ARG A 89 -14.37 -11.72 -10.03
N GLN A 90 -14.66 -11.29 -8.81
CA GLN A 90 -14.44 -12.07 -7.60
C GLN A 90 -15.25 -13.37 -7.59
N GLN A 91 -16.50 -13.35 -8.05
CA GLN A 91 -17.33 -14.55 -8.17
C GLN A 91 -16.71 -15.57 -9.14
N ILE A 92 -16.21 -15.12 -10.29
CA ILE A 92 -15.53 -15.99 -11.27
C ILE A 92 -14.27 -16.61 -10.66
N LEU A 93 -13.45 -15.81 -9.96
CA LEU A 93 -12.24 -16.28 -9.27
C LEU A 93 -12.58 -17.39 -8.24
N ARG A 94 -13.64 -17.19 -7.43
CA ARG A 94 -14.10 -18.19 -6.45
C ARG A 94 -14.57 -19.47 -7.13
N ARG A 95 -15.35 -19.37 -8.22
CA ARG A 95 -15.79 -20.54 -8.99
C ARG A 95 -14.61 -21.30 -9.57
N ARG A 96 -13.59 -20.61 -10.08
CA ARG A 96 -12.37 -21.28 -10.59
C ARG A 96 -11.62 -22.02 -9.49
N ALA A 97 -11.44 -21.40 -8.33
CA ALA A 97 -10.79 -22.06 -7.19
C ALA A 97 -11.50 -23.37 -6.81
N SER A 98 -12.85 -23.36 -6.81
CA SER A 98 -13.65 -24.56 -6.57
C SER A 98 -13.43 -25.64 -7.64
N VAL A 99 -13.36 -25.28 -8.92
CA VAL A 99 -13.09 -26.24 -10.01
C VAL A 99 -11.68 -26.83 -9.87
N MET A 100 -10.67 -26.01 -9.58
CA MET A 100 -9.29 -26.48 -9.35
C MET A 100 -9.19 -27.45 -8.18
N GLN A 101 -9.89 -27.17 -7.08
CA GLN A 101 -9.95 -28.07 -5.93
C GLN A 101 -10.58 -29.42 -6.32
N ARG A 102 -11.68 -29.40 -7.08
CA ARG A 102 -12.35 -30.63 -7.55
C ARG A 102 -11.44 -31.45 -8.47
N ILE A 103 -10.67 -30.80 -9.35
CA ILE A 103 -9.66 -31.48 -10.18
C ILE A 103 -8.63 -32.17 -9.28
N GLY A 104 -8.09 -31.46 -8.29
CA GLY A 104 -7.15 -32.04 -7.33
C GLY A 104 -7.72 -33.28 -6.62
N CYS A 105 -8.97 -33.23 -6.18
CA CYS A 105 -9.64 -34.39 -5.58
C CYS A 105 -9.79 -35.58 -6.54
N GLU A 106 -10.20 -35.33 -7.80
CA GLU A 106 -10.36 -36.40 -8.79
C GLU A 106 -9.01 -37.01 -9.19
N MET A 107 -7.92 -36.23 -9.23
CA MET A 107 -6.58 -36.73 -9.53
C MET A 107 -6.04 -37.65 -8.42
N ILE A 108 -6.38 -37.41 -7.16
CA ILE A 108 -5.96 -38.25 -6.03
C ILE A 108 -6.81 -39.53 -5.92
N GLY A 109 -8.11 -39.45 -6.26
CA GLY A 109 -9.09 -40.52 -6.04
C GLY A 109 -9.21 -41.58 -7.15
N GLY A 110 -8.19 -41.76 -7.99
CA GLY A 110 -8.22 -42.76 -9.07
C GLY A 110 -8.86 -42.30 -10.39
N GLY A 111 -9.10 -40.99 -10.56
CA GLY A 111 -9.31 -40.30 -11.83
C GLY A 111 -10.41 -40.84 -12.74
N ARG A 112 -11.59 -40.21 -12.73
CA ARG A 112 -12.57 -40.39 -13.82
C ARG A 112 -12.21 -39.46 -14.98
N PRO A 113 -11.70 -39.98 -16.12
CA PRO A 113 -11.18 -39.15 -17.20
C PRO A 113 -12.25 -38.21 -17.78
N GLU A 114 -13.49 -38.69 -17.95
CA GLU A 114 -14.60 -37.88 -18.44
C GLU A 114 -14.92 -36.68 -17.53
N LYS A 115 -14.84 -36.90 -16.21
CA LYS A 115 -15.09 -35.84 -15.22
C LYS A 115 -13.97 -34.80 -15.22
N LEU A 116 -12.72 -35.23 -15.42
CA LEU A 116 -11.59 -34.32 -15.58
C LEU A 116 -11.73 -33.48 -16.86
N VAL A 117 -12.12 -34.10 -17.99
CA VAL A 117 -12.39 -33.38 -19.24
C VAL A 117 -13.47 -32.31 -19.04
N HIS A 118 -14.58 -32.65 -18.37
CA HIS A 118 -15.62 -31.69 -18.06
C HIS A 118 -15.13 -30.52 -17.18
N LEU A 119 -14.33 -30.80 -16.14
CA LEU A 119 -13.78 -29.77 -15.26
C LEU A 119 -12.80 -28.85 -16.00
N THR A 120 -11.98 -29.37 -16.91
CA THR A 120 -11.08 -28.57 -17.75
C THR A 120 -11.87 -27.65 -18.68
N GLN A 121 -12.95 -28.13 -19.29
CA GLN A 121 -13.84 -27.29 -20.10
C GLN A 121 -14.48 -26.15 -19.29
N LEU A 122 -14.79 -26.38 -18.00
CA LEU A 122 -15.28 -25.32 -17.12
C LEU A 122 -14.22 -24.25 -16.85
N LEU A 123 -12.93 -24.64 -16.74
CA LEU A 123 -11.83 -23.68 -16.57
C LEU A 123 -11.66 -22.80 -17.81
N GLU A 124 -11.78 -23.35 -19.02
CA GLU A 124 -11.71 -22.61 -20.28
C GLU A 124 -12.86 -21.61 -20.42
N LYS A 125 -14.09 -22.02 -20.08
CA LYS A 125 -15.26 -21.13 -20.05
C LYS A 125 -15.04 -19.95 -19.11
N GLN A 126 -14.42 -20.18 -17.94
CA GLN A 126 -14.12 -19.12 -16.98
C GLN A 126 -13.02 -18.16 -17.47
N VAL A 127 -12.10 -18.61 -18.34
CA VAL A 127 -11.10 -17.73 -18.98
C VAL A 127 -11.82 -16.73 -19.90
N VAL A 128 -12.73 -17.21 -20.75
CA VAL A 128 -13.52 -16.34 -21.64
C VAL A 128 -14.44 -15.40 -20.84
N GLU A 129 -15.01 -15.89 -19.73
CA GLU A 129 -15.91 -15.10 -18.89
C GLU A 129 -15.19 -13.97 -18.16
N ILE A 130 -14.01 -14.23 -17.58
CA ILE A 130 -13.27 -13.22 -16.79
C ILE A 130 -12.65 -12.13 -17.65
N GLU A 131 -12.42 -12.40 -18.94
CA GLU A 131 -11.83 -11.45 -19.90
C GLU A 131 -12.62 -10.14 -19.95
N ARG A 132 -13.96 -10.23 -19.89
CA ARG A 132 -14.87 -9.08 -19.88
C ARG A 132 -14.79 -8.22 -18.61
N TYR A 133 -14.23 -8.76 -17.52
CA TYR A 133 -14.16 -8.10 -16.21
C TYR A 133 -12.72 -7.74 -15.85
N GLY A 134 -12.00 -7.07 -16.76
CA GLY A 134 -10.63 -6.59 -16.53
C GLY A 134 -9.53 -7.57 -16.93
N GLY A 135 -9.82 -8.47 -17.88
CA GLY A 135 -8.83 -9.34 -18.50
C GLY A 135 -8.49 -10.60 -17.72
N VAL A 136 -7.84 -11.54 -18.41
CA VAL A 136 -7.44 -12.84 -17.87
C VAL A 136 -6.22 -12.67 -16.95
N PRO A 137 -6.26 -13.21 -15.70
CA PRO A 137 -5.08 -13.25 -14.84
C PRO A 137 -3.90 -13.96 -15.52
N LYS A 138 -2.69 -13.41 -15.41
CA LYS A 138 -1.47 -14.01 -15.99
C LYS A 138 -1.24 -15.46 -15.55
N SER A 139 -1.63 -15.82 -14.34
CA SER A 139 -1.53 -17.18 -13.81
C SER A 139 -2.49 -18.18 -14.47
N TRP A 140 -3.37 -17.74 -15.36
CA TRP A 140 -4.30 -18.59 -16.11
C TRP A 140 -3.94 -18.74 -17.59
N GLN A 141 -2.95 -17.96 -18.06
CA GLN A 141 -2.30 -18.12 -19.36
C GLN A 141 -1.22 -19.20 -19.24
#